data_AF-A0A836TC19-F1
#
_entry.id   AF-A0A836TC19-F1
#
_cell.length_a   1.000
_cell.length_b   1.000
_cell.length_c   1.000
_cell.angle_alpha   90.00
_cell.angle_beta   90.00
_cell.angle_gamma   90.00
#
_symmetry.space_group_name_H-M   'P 1'
#
loop_
_entity.id
_entity.type
_entity.pdbx_description
1 polymer ?
#
loop_
_entity_poly.entity_id
_entity_poly.type
_entity_poly.pdbx_seq_one_letter_code
_entity_poly.pdbx_strand_id
1 'polypeptide(L)' 'TQDVFVHMETLRVAGIPELQPGQALRIKIGEGSKGPQVAEVELA' A
#
# COMPACT_ATOMS: atom_id res chain seq x y z
N THR A 1 -2.45 -7.61 14.80
CA THR A 1 -2.53 -7.00 13.46
C THR A 1 -1.18 -6.37 13.19
N GLN A 2 -0.62 -6.58 12.01
CA GLN A 2 0.68 -6.03 11.66
C GLN A 2 0.46 -4.84 10.74
N ASP A 3 1.09 -3.71 11.08
CA ASP A 3 1.06 -2.52 10.25
C ASP A 3 2.04 -2.71 9.08
N VAL A 4 1.64 -2.25 7.91
CA VAL A 4 2.47 -2.29 6.70
C VAL A 4 2.60 -0.87 6.15
N PHE A 5 3.81 -0.55 5.75
CA PHE A 5 4.10 0.75 5.15
C PHE A 5 3.68 0.78 3.68
N VAL A 6 2.96 1.84 3.28
CA VAL A 6 2.61 2.14 1.89
C VAL A 6 3.42 3.35 1.45
N HIS A 7 4.26 3.18 0.42
CA HIS A 7 5.00 4.31 -0.15
C HIS A 7 4.09 5.13 -1.08
N MET A 8 4.23 6.46 -1.08
CA MET A 8 3.44 7.35 -1.95
C MET A 8 3.64 7.05 -3.45
N GLU A 9 4.83 6.58 -3.82
CA GLU A 9 5.13 6.10 -5.18
C GLU A 9 4.17 4.96 -5.59
N THR A 10 3.94 4.00 -4.71
CA THR A 10 3.06 2.85 -4.98
C THR A 10 1.62 3.29 -5.26
N LEU A 11 1.11 4.27 -4.50
CA LEU A 11 -0.22 4.85 -4.76
C LEU A 11 -0.28 5.55 -6.12
N ARG A 12 0.76 6.33 -6.47
CA ARG A 12 0.84 7.02 -7.76
C ARG A 12 0.88 6.05 -8.94
N VAL A 13 1.67 4.98 -8.84
CA VAL A 13 1.75 3.92 -9.86
C VAL A 13 0.39 3.24 -10.03
N ALA A 14 -0.35 3.03 -8.95
CA ALA A 14 -1.70 2.49 -8.97
C ALA A 14 -2.79 3.50 -9.40
N GLY A 15 -2.43 4.77 -9.67
CA GLY A 15 -3.39 5.82 -10.01
C GLY A 15 -4.31 6.22 -8.85
N ILE A 16 -3.91 5.93 -7.61
CA ILE A 16 -4.66 6.27 -6.40
C ILE A 16 -4.12 7.60 -5.85
N PRO A 17 -4.92 8.68 -5.88
CA PRO A 17 -4.44 10.01 -5.45
C PRO A 17 -4.23 10.11 -3.94
N GLU A 18 -5.08 9.44 -3.15
CA GLU A 18 -5.11 9.49 -1.68
C GLU A 18 -5.83 8.25 -1.12
N LEU A 19 -5.53 7.91 0.15
CA LEU A 19 -6.27 6.93 0.93
C LEU A 19 -7.09 7.60 2.04
N GLN A 20 -8.34 7.19 2.19
CA GLN A 20 -9.20 7.64 3.29
C GLN A 20 -9.16 6.64 4.47
N PRO A 21 -9.31 7.10 5.72
CA PRO A 21 -9.43 6.21 6.87
C PRO A 21 -10.60 5.24 6.72
N GLY A 22 -10.34 3.95 6.95
CA GLY A 22 -11.35 2.88 6.79
C GLY A 22 -11.59 2.42 5.35
N GLN A 23 -10.89 2.99 4.36
CA GLN A 23 -10.98 2.55 2.97
C GLN A 23 -10.40 1.13 2.82
N ALA A 24 -11.21 0.24 2.24
CA ALA A 24 -10.78 -1.13 1.94
C ALA A 24 -9.87 -1.15 0.72
N LEU A 25 -8.75 -1.86 0.83
CA LEU A 25 -7.74 -2.02 -0.21
C LEU A 25 -7.34 -3.49 -0.34
N ARG A 26 -7.01 -3.91 -1.56
CA ARG A 26 -6.22 -5.13 -1.79
C ARG A 26 -4.76 -4.73 -1.92
N ILE A 27 -3.90 -5.39 -1.16
CA ILE A 27 -2.46 -5.11 -1.16
C ILE A 27 -1.68 -6.41 -1.31
N LYS A 28 -0.51 -6.30 -1.94
CA LYS A 28 0.51 -7.33 -1.96
C LYS A 28 1.72 -6.85 -1.15
N ILE A 29 2.12 -7.65 -0.17
CA ILE A 29 3.24 -7.33 0.72
C ILE A 29 4.51 -7.94 0.14
N GLY A 30 5.58 -7.15 0.08
CA GLY A 30 6.93 -7.59 -0.26
C GLY A 30 7.94 -7.25 0.83
N GLU A 31 9.12 -7.87 0.78
CA GLU A 31 10.24 -7.54 1.66
C GLU A 31 10.99 -6.33 1.11
N GLY A 32 11.02 -5.24 1.88
CA GLY A 32 11.79 -4.04 1.59
C GLY A 32 13.03 -3.90 2.47
N SER A 33 13.90 -2.95 2.13
CA SER A 33 15.12 -2.63 2.89
C SER A 33 14.88 -2.22 4.36
N LYS A 34 13.64 -1.88 4.71
CA LYS A 34 13.20 -1.49 6.06
C LYS A 34 12.15 -2.43 6.66
N GLY A 35 11.96 -3.61 6.08
CA GLY A 35 10.92 -4.56 6.48
C GLY A 35 9.73 -4.59 5.51
N PRO A 36 8.57 -5.11 5.95
CA PRO A 36 7.40 -5.35 5.10
C PRO A 36 6.80 -4.06 4.53
N GLN A 37 6.71 -3.98 3.20
CA GLN A 37 6.15 -2.84 2.48
C GLN A 37 5.14 -3.29 1.43
N VAL A 38 4.20 -2.40 1.08
CA VAL A 38 3.27 -2.65 -0.02
C VAL A 38 3.99 -2.57 -1.36
N ALA A 39 4.01 -3.69 -2.08
CA ALA A 39 4.54 -3.80 -3.43
C ALA A 39 3.50 -3.43 -4.51
N GLU A 40 2.25 -3.84 -4.30
CA GLU A 40 1.14 -3.56 -5.21
C GLU A 40 -0.11 -3.19 -4.40
N VAL A 41 -0.93 -2.27 -4.90
CA VAL A 41 -2.15 -1.77 -4.25
C VAL A 41 -3.27 -1.58 -5.26
N GLU A 42 -4.47 -2.00 -4.89
CA GLU A 42 -5.69 -1.87 -5.69
C GLU A 42 -6.88 -1.51 -4.78
N LEU A 43 -7.85 -0.79 -5.33
CA LEU A 43 -9.12 -0.55 -4.66
C LEU A 43 -9.90 -1.88 -4.56
N ALA A 44 -10.48 -2.16 -3.39
CA ALA A 44 -11.15 -3.44 -3.11
C ALA A 44 -12.49 -3.59 -3.84
#